data_AF-A0A4Y1ZZ76-F1
#
_entry.id   AF-A0A4Y1ZZ76-F1
#
_cell.length_a   1.000
_cell.length_b   1.000
_cell.length_c   1.000
_cell.angle_alpha   90.00
_cell.angle_beta   90.00
_cell.angle_gamma   90.00
#
_symmetry.space_group_name_H-M   'P 1'
#
loop_
_entity.id
_entity.type
_entity.pdbx_description
1 polymer ?
#
loop_
_entity_poly.entity_id
_entity_poly.type
_entity_poly.pdbx_seq_one_letter_code
_entity_poly.pdbx_strand_id
1 'polypeptide(L)'
;MQFFLVLYGASRNEISLNDYRYRYFTKVIKTKVVNLSSLPPTSTAAEQHLFRIYYHTQTWLGNELNPEEWGWNITDNSLVLIRTTQPSAPGYLLFLL
;
A
#
# COMPACT_ATOMS: atom_id res chain seq x y z
N MET A 1 5.01 3.21 8.90
CA MET A 1 4.19 1.96 8.81
C MET A 1 3.40 1.65 10.08
N GLN A 2 3.86 2.04 11.28
CA GLN A 2 3.18 1.76 12.55
C GLN A 2 1.69 2.11 12.57
N PHE A 3 1.30 3.24 11.96
CA PHE A 3 -0.10 3.64 11.82
C PHE A 3 -0.97 2.54 11.20
N PHE A 4 -0.54 1.97 10.05
CA PHE A 4 -1.28 0.90 9.38
C PHE A 4 -1.28 -0.38 10.21
N LEU A 5 -0.18 -0.72 10.88
CA LEU A 5 -0.15 -1.89 11.78
C LEU A 5 -1.23 -1.78 12.87
N VAL A 6 -1.31 -0.63 13.55
CA VAL A 6 -2.32 -0.39 14.57
C VAL A 6 -3.73 -0.37 13.98
N LEU A 7 -3.92 0.27 12.82
CA LEU A 7 -5.22 0.33 12.12
C LEU A 7 -5.79 -1.07 11.81
N TYR A 8 -4.91 -2.02 11.47
CA TYR A 8 -5.28 -3.40 11.18
C TYR A 8 -5.13 -4.36 12.38
N GLY A 9 -5.10 -3.81 13.60
CA GLY A 9 -5.14 -4.58 14.85
C GLY A 9 -3.86 -5.33 15.22
N ALA A 10 -2.71 -4.95 14.65
CA ALA A 10 -1.44 -5.53 15.03
C ALA A 10 -1.01 -5.09 16.44
N SER A 11 -0.21 -5.92 17.11
CA SER A 11 0.39 -5.56 18.40
C SER A 11 1.40 -4.41 18.23
N ARG A 12 1.66 -3.64 19.30
CA ARG A 12 2.63 -2.54 19.26
C ARG A 12 4.07 -2.97 19.00
N ASN A 13 4.39 -4.25 19.26
CA ASN A 13 5.71 -4.82 19.02
C ASN A 13 5.92 -5.21 17.56
N GLU A 14 4.86 -5.14 16.74
CA GLU A 14 4.95 -5.38 15.32
C GLU A 14 5.66 -4.22 14.63
N ILE A 15 6.57 -4.55 13.71
CA ILE A 15 7.39 -3.55 12.99
C ILE A 15 7.16 -3.67 11.48
N SER A 16 7.01 -4.89 10.96
CA SER A 16 6.94 -5.15 9.53
C SER A 16 5.49 -5.32 9.07
N LEU A 17 5.02 -4.37 8.26
CA LEU A 17 3.68 -4.46 7.67
C LEU A 17 3.53 -5.69 6.76
N ASN A 18 4.57 -6.05 6.01
CA ASN A 18 4.55 -7.19 5.10
C ASN A 18 4.53 -8.52 5.85
N ASP A 19 5.33 -8.65 6.92
CA ASP A 19 5.35 -9.86 7.73
C ASP A 19 4.03 -10.06 8.49
N TYR A 20 3.48 -8.98 9.06
CA TYR A 20 2.15 -9.00 9.66
C TYR A 20 1.07 -9.37 8.64
N ARG A 21 1.10 -8.78 7.43
CA ARG A 21 0.17 -9.10 6.33
C ARG A 21 0.20 -10.60 6.02
N TYR A 22 1.40 -11.19 5.92
CA TYR A 22 1.57 -12.61 5.66
C TYR A 22 1.02 -13.49 6.80
N ARG A 23 1.39 -13.20 8.05
CA ARG A 23 0.85 -13.93 9.22
C ARG A 23 -0.66 -13.81 9.34
N TYR A 24 -1.21 -12.63 9.09
CA TYR A 24 -2.64 -12.41 9.08
C TYR A 24 -3.33 -13.20 7.96
N PHE A 25 -2.77 -13.20 6.74
CA PHE A 25 -3.28 -14.01 5.63
C PHE A 25 -3.28 -15.52 5.93
N THR A 26 -2.17 -16.05 6.44
CA THR A 26 -2.06 -17.48 6.82
C THR A 26 -3.01 -17.88 7.96
N LYS A 27 -3.40 -16.92 8.81
CA LYS A 27 -4.46 -17.12 9.81
C LYS A 27 -5.85 -17.16 9.17
N VAL A 28 -6.16 -16.20 8.29
CA VAL A 28 -7.50 -16.06 7.68
C VAL A 28 -7.79 -17.18 6.68
N ILE A 29 -6.80 -17.66 5.92
CA ILE A 29 -6.99 -18.73 4.92
C ILE A 29 -7.43 -20.07 5.54
N LYS A 30 -7.21 -20.26 6.85
CA LYS A 30 -7.70 -21.44 7.59
C LYS A 30 -9.20 -21.39 7.86
N THR A 31 -9.86 -20.26 7.61
CA THR A 31 -11.30 -20.07 7.81
C THR A 31 -12.09 -20.35 6.53
N LYS A 32 -13.38 -20.69 6.64
CA LYS A 32 -14.24 -21.02 5.48
C LYS A 32 -14.47 -19.84 4.52
N VAL A 33 -14.35 -18.59 4.99
CA VAL A 33 -14.63 -17.40 4.19
C VAL A 33 -13.46 -16.43 4.32
N VAL A 34 -12.65 -16.33 3.26
CA VAL A 34 -11.50 -15.43 3.19
C VAL A 34 -11.94 -14.10 2.60
N ASN A 35 -12.00 -13.05 3.42
CA ASN A 35 -12.17 -11.69 2.93
C ASN A 35 -10.80 -11.04 2.69
N LEU A 36 -10.35 -11.01 1.43
CA LEU A 36 -9.07 -10.42 1.03
C LEU A 36 -8.99 -8.90 1.31
N SER A 37 -10.11 -8.20 1.34
CA SER A 37 -10.15 -6.76 1.66
C SER A 37 -9.83 -6.47 3.13
N SER A 38 -9.86 -7.48 4.00
CA SER A 38 -9.44 -7.33 5.41
C SER A 38 -7.92 -7.33 5.60
N LEU A 39 -7.15 -7.63 4.55
CA LEU A 39 -5.70 -7.66 4.64
C LEU A 39 -5.11 -6.23 4.71
N PRO A 40 -4.14 -5.96 5.61
CA PRO A 40 -3.40 -4.69 5.62
C PRO A 40 -2.64 -4.49 4.32
N PRO A 41 -2.52 -3.27 3.76
CA PRO A 41 -1.82 -3.04 2.49
C PRO A 41 -0.36 -3.55 2.52
N THR A 42 0.26 -3.77 1.36
CA THR A 42 1.72 -3.97 1.31
C THR A 42 2.44 -2.69 1.73
N SER A 43 3.69 -2.79 2.19
CA SER A 43 4.48 -1.64 2.62
C SER A 43 4.57 -0.55 1.55
N THR A 44 4.78 -0.94 0.29
CA THR A 44 4.88 -0.01 -0.84
C THR A 44 3.53 0.64 -1.16
N ALA A 45 2.43 -0.10 -1.11
CA ALA A 45 1.10 0.47 -1.32
C ALA A 45 0.72 1.45 -0.20
N ALA A 46 1.10 1.13 1.04
CA ALA A 46 0.89 1.98 2.20
C ALA A 46 1.69 3.29 2.11
N GLU A 47 2.96 3.22 1.67
CA GLU A 47 3.81 4.38 1.44
C GLU A 47 3.24 5.30 0.35
N GLN A 48 2.84 4.72 -0.80
CA GLN A 48 2.21 5.46 -1.87
C GLN A 48 0.90 6.14 -1.42
N HIS A 49 0.11 5.48 -0.56
CA HIS A 49 -1.06 6.09 0.06
C HIS A 49 -0.70 7.32 0.90
N LEU A 50 0.34 7.24 1.74
CA LEU A 50 0.77 8.38 2.56
C LEU A 50 1.23 9.56 1.70
N PHE A 51 1.98 9.31 0.63
CA PHE A 51 2.39 10.38 -0.30
C PHE A 51 1.19 11.12 -0.90
N ARG A 52 0.16 10.39 -1.33
CA ARG A 52 -1.03 11.03 -1.89
C ARG A 52 -1.81 11.84 -0.87
N ILE A 53 -1.96 11.32 0.35
CA ILE A 53 -2.63 12.05 1.43
C ILE A 53 -1.85 13.33 1.77
N TYR A 54 -0.52 13.25 1.83
CA TYR A 54 0.32 14.42 2.01
C TYR A 54 0.14 15.44 0.88
N TYR A 55 0.22 15.00 -0.38
CA TYR A 55 -0.01 15.85 -1.55
C TYR A 55 -1.34 16.57 -1.48
N HIS A 56 -2.45 15.85 -1.24
CA HIS A 56 -3.79 16.43 -1.16
C HIS A 56 -3.88 17.48 -0.04
N THR A 57 -3.31 17.16 1.12
CA THR A 57 -3.29 18.08 2.26
C THR A 57 -2.52 19.36 1.92
N GLN A 58 -1.39 19.24 1.23
CA GLN A 58 -0.56 20.37 0.82
C GLN A 58 -1.25 21.23 -0.25
N THR A 59 -1.91 20.61 -1.22
CA THR A 59 -2.73 21.32 -2.21
C THR A 59 -3.85 22.12 -1.53
N TRP A 60 -4.52 21.56 -0.52
CA TRP A 60 -5.55 22.29 0.23
C TRP A 60 -5.00 23.47 1.03
N LEU A 61 -3.73 23.43 1.42
CA LEU A 61 -3.03 24.54 2.07
C LEU A 61 -2.53 25.60 1.07
N GLY A 62 -2.72 25.39 -0.24
CA GLY A 62 -2.24 26.30 -1.28
C GLY A 62 -0.77 26.10 -1.65
N ASN A 63 -0.14 25.02 -1.21
CA ASN A 63 1.24 24.69 -1.57
C ASN A 63 1.27 23.91 -2.89
N GLU A 64 2.13 24.37 -3.81
CA GLU A 64 2.37 23.68 -5.08
C GLU A 64 3.48 22.64 -4.90
N LEU A 65 3.13 21.38 -5.13
CA LEU A 65 4.06 20.25 -5.12
C LEU A 65 4.03 19.55 -6.48
N ASN A 66 5.15 18.95 -6.87
CA ASN A 66 5.21 18.11 -8.05
C ASN A 66 4.46 16.78 -7.79
N PRO A 67 3.32 16.51 -8.45
CA PRO A 67 2.54 15.30 -8.19
C PRO A 67 3.32 13.99 -8.39
N GLU A 68 4.30 13.96 -9.30
CA GLU A 68 5.11 12.77 -9.61
C GLU A 68 6.01 12.33 -8.44
N GLU A 69 6.35 13.25 -7.55
CA GLU A 69 7.11 12.95 -6.32
C GLU A 69 6.20 12.43 -5.19
N TRP A 70 4.87 12.58 -5.33
CA TRP A 70 3.91 12.32 -4.26
C TRP A 70 2.82 11.30 -4.63
N GLY A 71 3.24 10.24 -5.33
CA GLY A 71 2.43 9.04 -5.55
C GLY A 71 1.40 9.17 -6.67
N TRP A 72 1.63 10.11 -7.58
CA TRP A 72 0.96 10.24 -8.87
C TRP A 72 1.93 10.01 -10.00
N ASN A 73 1.41 9.69 -11.17
CA ASN A 73 2.13 9.65 -12.43
C ASN A 73 1.35 10.48 -13.44
N ILE A 74 2.04 11.22 -14.30
CA ILE A 74 1.39 11.96 -15.39
C ILE A 74 1.37 11.07 -16.63
N THR A 75 0.18 10.73 -17.11
CA THR A 75 0.01 9.94 -18.33
C THR A 75 -1.07 10.60 -19.17
N ASP A 76 -0.77 10.93 -20.43
CA ASP A 76 -1.68 11.61 -21.35
C ASP A 76 -2.32 12.87 -20.73
N ASN A 77 -1.48 13.74 -20.16
CA ASN A 77 -1.87 14.96 -19.43
C ASN A 77 -2.84 14.73 -18.25
N SER A 78 -2.98 13.49 -17.79
CA SER A 78 -3.87 13.11 -16.70
C SER A 78 -3.09 12.54 -15.52
N LEU A 79 -3.56 12.84 -14.31
CA LEU A 79 -2.98 12.28 -13.09
C LEU A 79 -3.50 10.86 -12.86
N VAL A 80 -2.58 9.90 -12.90
CA VAL A 80 -2.85 8.49 -12.61
C VAL A 80 -2.22 8.12 -11.28
N LEU A 81 -3.00 7.41 -10.47
CA LEU A 81 -2.58 6.89 -9.17
C LEU A 81 -1.45 5.86 -9.31
N ILE A 82 -0.36 6.04 -8.56
CA ILE A 82 0.60 4.96 -8.30
C ILE A 82 0.07 4.09 -7.15
N ARG A 83 -0.40 2.88 -7.47
CA ARG A 83 -0.96 1.95 -6.46
C ARG A 83 0.12 1.29 -5.60
N THR A 84 1.20 0.87 -6.23
CA THR A 84 2.36 0.21 -5.63
C THR A 84 3.54 0.36 -6.57
N THR A 85 4.76 0.39 -6.03
CA THR A 85 6.02 0.41 -6.79
C THR A 85 6.61 -0.99 -6.98
N GLN A 86 6.08 -1.99 -6.27
CA GLN A 86 6.49 -3.39 -6.43
C GLN A 86 5.71 -4.07 -7.55
N PRO A 87 6.36 -4.99 -8.30
CA PRO A 87 5.67 -5.80 -9.29
C PRO A 87 4.64 -6.72 -8.63
N SER A 88 3.61 -7.10 -9.39
CA SER A 88 2.54 -7.98 -8.90
C SER A 88 3.03 -9.36 -8.47
N ALA A 89 4.13 -9.83 -9.06
CA ALA A 89 4.77 -11.10 -8.74
C ALA A 89 6.30 -10.99 -8.99
N PRO A 90 7.13 -11.80 -8.31
CA PRO A 90 8.51 -11.98 -8.70
C PRO A 90 8.65 -12.39 -10.17
N GLY A 91 9.65 -11.84 -10.87
CA GLY A 91 9.81 -12.07 -12.31
C GLY A 91 9.93 -13.54 -12.71
N TYR A 92 10.53 -14.38 -11.85
CA TYR A 92 10.67 -15.81 -12.13
C TYR A 92 9.32 -16.55 -12.24
N LEU A 93 8.25 -16.06 -11.59
CA LEU A 93 6.91 -16.65 -11.69
C LEU A 93 6.24 -16.35 -13.03
N LEU A 94 6.64 -15.27 -13.73
CA LEU A 94 6.08 -14.91 -15.02
C LEU A 94 6.48 -15.90 -16.11
N PHE A 95 7.60 -16.61 -15.93
CA PHE A 95 8.06 -17.65 -16.85
C PHE A 95 7.40 -19.02 -16.60
N LEU A 96 6.56 -19.16 -15.56
CA LEU A 96 5.85 -20.40 -15.25
C LEU A 96 4.41 -20.41 -15.79
N LEU A 97 3.94 -19.29 -16.37
CA LEU A 97 2.63 -19.13 -16.99
C LEU A 97 2.77 -19.25 -18.52
#